data_AF-A0A2D6XL66-F1
#
_entry.id   AF-A0A2D6XL66-F1
#
_cell.length_a   1.000
_cell.length_b   1.000
_cell.length_c   1.000
_cell.angle_alpha   90.00
_cell.angle_beta   90.00
_cell.angle_gamma   90.00
#
_symmetry.space_group_name_H-M   'P 1'
#
loop_
_entity.id
_entity.type
_entity.pdbx_description
1 polymer ?
#
loop_
_entity_poly.entity_id
_entity_poly.type
_entity_poly.pdbx_seq_one_letter_code
_entity_poly.pdbx_strand_id
1 'polypeptide(L)'
;MTYAAMFLMYVFGYVTCKTFYYLQSSRLSVILLQTANVFSLFLLTRALECYEVSKALCLKDLHEKGLSDSNIKIYENNFETEIKNFKTKSIDQLLGLHPTFFHEVIDYEDWESGMKFLEQNRDLIINAYSK
;
A
#
# COMPACT_ATOMS: atom_id res chain seq x y z
N MET A 1 -27.84 -47.37 -19.26
CA MET A 1 -26.65 -46.53 -19.57
C MET A 1 -26.96 -45.03 -19.59
N THR A 2 -28.22 -44.60 -19.77
CA THR A 2 -28.62 -43.17 -19.83
C THR A 2 -28.53 -42.43 -18.49
N TYR A 3 -28.90 -43.05 -17.37
CA TYR A 3 -28.87 -42.41 -16.04
C TYR A 3 -27.46 -42.06 -15.53
N ALA A 4 -26.45 -42.87 -15.87
CA ALA A 4 -25.06 -42.62 -15.48
C ALA A 4 -24.49 -41.38 -16.20
N ALA A 5 -24.83 -41.19 -17.49
CA ALA A 5 -24.43 -40.01 -18.25
C ALA A 5 -25.09 -38.72 -17.71
N MET A 6 -26.36 -38.79 -17.30
CA MET A 6 -27.06 -37.66 -16.68
C MET A 6 -26.43 -37.27 -15.34
N PHE A 7 -26.05 -38.24 -14.51
CA PHE A 7 -25.36 -38.00 -13.24
C PHE A 7 -23.99 -37.34 -13.45
N LEU A 8 -23.21 -37.82 -14.42
CA LEU A 8 -21.91 -37.23 -14.77
C LEU A 8 -22.05 -35.78 -15.26
N MET A 9 -23.05 -35.48 -16.11
CA MET A 9 -23.32 -34.10 -16.53
C MET A 9 -23.70 -33.20 -15.35
N TYR A 10 -24.48 -33.71 -14.39
CA TYR A 10 -24.86 -32.95 -13.21
C TYR A 10 -23.65 -32.60 -12.33
N VAL A 11 -22.79 -33.59 -12.05
CA VAL A 11 -21.55 -33.36 -11.28
C VAL A 11 -20.64 -32.39 -12.01
N PHE A 12 -20.47 -32.53 -13.32
CA PHE A 12 -19.63 -31.65 -14.11
C PHE A 12 -20.18 -30.21 -14.13
N GLY A 13 -21.49 -30.04 -14.28
CA GLY A 13 -22.15 -28.73 -14.20
C GLY A 13 -21.99 -28.08 -12.82
N TYR A 14 -22.17 -28.84 -11.75
CA TYR A 14 -21.98 -28.36 -10.38
C TYR A 14 -20.55 -27.90 -10.11
N VAL A 15 -19.56 -28.73 -10.49
CA VAL A 15 -18.13 -28.39 -10.35
C VAL A 15 -17.78 -27.17 -11.19
N THR A 16 -18.22 -27.12 -12.45
CA THR A 16 -17.91 -25.98 -13.35
C THR A 16 -18.48 -24.68 -12.81
N CYS A 17 -19.72 -24.69 -12.32
CA CYS A 17 -20.37 -23.52 -11.74
C CYS A 17 -19.62 -23.04 -10.49
N LYS A 18 -19.27 -23.96 -9.58
CA LYS A 18 -18.53 -23.64 -8.35
C LYS A 18 -17.13 -23.09 -8.64
N THR A 19 -16.42 -23.68 -9.60
CA THR A 19 -15.10 -23.21 -10.04
C THR A 19 -15.19 -21.83 -10.68
N PHE A 20 -16.22 -21.56 -11.47
CA PHE A 20 -16.43 -20.24 -12.06
C PHE A 20 -16.66 -19.15 -11.01
N TYR A 21 -17.52 -19.41 -10.02
CA TYR A 21 -17.71 -18.49 -8.89
C TYR A 21 -16.42 -18.30 -8.08
N TYR A 22 -15.64 -19.36 -7.87
CA TYR A 22 -14.36 -19.26 -7.18
C TYR A 22 -13.34 -18.41 -7.94
N LEU A 23 -13.27 -18.55 -9.27
CA LEU A 23 -12.40 -17.73 -10.11
C LEU A 23 -12.82 -16.26 -10.10
N GLN A 24 -14.13 -15.98 -10.17
CA GLN A 24 -14.65 -14.63 -10.06
C GLN A 24 -14.32 -14.00 -8.71
N SER A 25 -14.52 -14.74 -7.61
CA SER A 25 -14.16 -14.29 -6.26
C SER A 25 -12.67 -14.03 -6.12
N SER A 26 -11.82 -14.90 -6.67
CA SER A 26 -10.36 -14.76 -6.61
C SER A 26 -9.89 -13.49 -7.31
N ARG A 27 -10.49 -13.16 -8.47
CA ARG A 27 -10.19 -11.90 -9.19
C ARG A 27 -10.55 -10.67 -8.37
N LEU A 28 -11.72 -10.68 -7.72
CA LEU A 28 -12.13 -9.58 -6.84
C LEU A 28 -11.18 -9.42 -5.65
N SER A 29 -10.71 -10.52 -5.05
CA SER A 29 -9.75 -10.47 -3.94
C SER A 29 -8.41 -9.84 -4.35
N VAL A 30 -7.90 -10.13 -5.55
CA VAL A 30 -6.67 -9.52 -6.06
C VAL A 30 -6.83 -8.02 -6.27
N ILE A 31 -7.95 -7.58 -6.86
CA ILE A 31 -8.25 -6.16 -7.06
C ILE A 31 -8.33 -5.44 -5.70
N LEU A 32 -9.04 -6.03 -4.74
CA LEU A 32 -9.14 -5.47 -3.39
C LEU A 32 -7.77 -5.32 -2.73
N LEU A 33 -6.89 -6.32 -2.88
CA LEU A 33 -5.53 -6.26 -2.34
C LEU A 33 -4.72 -5.13 -2.99
N GLN A 34 -4.78 -4.99 -4.31
CA GLN A 34 -4.12 -3.89 -5.03
C GLN A 34 -4.62 -2.53 -4.53
N THR A 35 -5.94 -2.36 -4.41
CA THR A 35 -6.51 -1.10 -3.90
C THR A 35 -6.12 -0.82 -2.45
N ALA A 36 -6.06 -1.85 -1.60
CA ALA A 36 -5.61 -1.72 -0.22
C ALA A 36 -4.16 -1.27 -0.15
N ASN A 37 -3.28 -1.76 -1.03
CA ASN A 37 -1.88 -1.36 -1.08
C ASN A 37 -1.70 0.08 -1.55
N VAL A 38 -2.43 0.46 -2.58
CA VAL A 38 -2.48 1.85 -3.05
C VAL A 38 -2.97 2.78 -1.94
N PHE A 39 -4.00 2.37 -1.19
CA PHE A 39 -4.52 3.15 -0.06
C PHE A 39 -3.52 3.24 1.11
N SER A 40 -2.85 2.14 1.45
CA SER A 40 -1.79 2.11 2.47
C SER A 40 -0.64 3.06 2.10
N LEU A 41 -0.14 3.00 0.86
CA LEU A 41 0.89 3.92 0.38
C LEU A 41 0.43 5.38 0.44
N PHE A 42 -0.83 5.64 0.07
CA PHE A 42 -1.39 6.99 0.17
C PHE A 42 -1.40 7.51 1.62
N LEU A 43 -1.84 6.68 2.57
CA LEU A 43 -1.82 7.04 3.99
C LEU A 43 -0.40 7.29 4.52
N LEU A 44 0.56 6.46 4.11
CA LEU A 44 1.97 6.64 4.49
C LEU A 44 2.53 7.97 3.96
N THR A 45 2.22 8.33 2.71
CA THR A 45 2.60 9.63 2.14
C THR A 45 1.97 10.78 2.91
N ARG A 46 0.68 10.68 3.28
CA ARG A 46 0.02 11.71 4.10
C ARG A 46 0.62 11.82 5.50
N ALA A 47 0.96 10.70 6.12
CA ALA A 47 1.65 10.70 7.41
C ALA A 47 3.01 11.41 7.32
N LEU A 48 3.77 11.17 6.24
CA LEU A 48 5.05 11.84 5.99
C LEU A 48 4.89 13.34 5.79
N GLU A 49 3.87 13.79 5.03
CA GLU A 49 3.57 15.22 4.86
C GLU A 49 3.25 15.90 6.20
N CYS A 50 2.40 15.28 7.03
CA CYS A 50 2.10 15.80 8.38
C CYS A 50 3.36 15.90 9.24
N TYR A 51 4.26 14.93 9.10
CA TYR A 51 5.53 14.91 9.84
C TYR A 51 6.46 16.04 9.39
N GLU A 52 6.61 16.30 8.09
CA GLU A 52 7.38 17.43 7.56
C GLU A 52 6.82 18.79 7.99
N VAL A 53 5.49 18.93 8.03
CA VAL A 53 4.85 20.15 8.56
C VAL A 53 5.19 20.33 10.04
N SER A 54 5.18 19.26 10.83
CA SER A 54 5.57 19.30 12.23
C SER A 54 7.04 19.72 12.41
N LYS A 55 7.95 19.25 11.53
CA LYS A 55 9.35 19.69 11.49
C LYS A 55 9.46 21.20 11.34
N ALA A 56 8.75 21.75 10.35
CA ALA A 56 8.83 23.18 10.03
C ALA A 56 8.36 24.04 11.21
N LEU A 57 7.30 23.60 11.90
CA LEU A 57 6.81 24.27 13.11
C LEU A 57 7.82 24.20 14.25
N CYS A 58 8.43 23.03 14.47
CA CYS A 58 9.43 22.87 15.52
C CYS A 58 10.69 23.70 15.24
N LEU A 59 11.18 23.70 14.00
CA LEU A 59 12.32 24.54 13.60
C LEU A 59 12.04 26.02 13.83
N LYS A 60 10.85 26.50 13.50
CA LYS A 60 10.44 27.87 13.76
C LYS A 60 10.48 28.20 15.26
N ASP A 61 9.95 27.33 16.11
CA ASP A 61 9.98 27.49 17.57
C ASP A 61 11.41 27.45 18.14
N LEU A 62 12.29 26.59 17.60
CA LEU A 62 13.70 26.53 17.98
C LEU A 62 14.47 27.82 17.60
N HIS A 63 14.15 28.41 16.43
CA HIS A 63 14.67 29.71 16.02
C HIS A 63 14.16 30.84 16.92
N GLU A 64 12.86 30.86 17.26
CA GLU A 64 12.25 31.86 18.15
C GLU A 64 12.85 31.80 19.57
N LYS A 65 13.25 30.61 20.04
CA LYS A 65 13.92 30.40 21.33
C LYS A 65 15.40 30.78 21.33
N GLY A 66 15.96 31.20 20.20
CA GLY A 66 17.35 31.68 20.11
C GLY A 66 18.40 30.59 20.37
N LEU A 67 18.10 29.33 20.04
CA LEU A 67 19.06 28.24 20.13
C LEU A 67 20.24 28.45 19.18
N SER A 68 21.40 27.91 19.57
CA SER A 68 22.60 27.87 18.73
C SER A 68 22.31 27.19 17.40
N ASP A 69 22.81 27.77 16.30
CA ASP A 69 22.73 27.21 14.94
C ASP A 69 23.27 25.77 14.87
N SER A 70 24.23 25.42 15.74
CA SER A 70 24.74 24.05 15.85
C SER A 70 23.66 23.06 16.31
N ASN A 71 22.81 23.47 17.24
CA ASN A 71 21.73 22.61 17.75
C ASN A 71 20.61 22.46 16.72
N ILE A 72 20.31 23.53 15.98
CA ILE A 72 19.34 23.51 14.89
C ILE A 72 19.79 22.53 13.80
N LYS A 73 21.06 22.61 13.40
CA LYS A 73 21.64 21.69 12.41
C LYS A 73 21.64 20.23 12.87
N ILE A 74 21.91 19.97 14.15
CA ILE A 74 21.80 18.61 14.72
C ILE A 74 20.36 18.10 14.63
N TYR A 75 19.39 18.94 14.98
CA TYR A 75 17.97 18.60 14.88
C TYR A 75 17.55 18.29 13.43
N GLU A 76 17.96 19.11 12.46
CA GLU A 76 17.69 18.86 11.04
C GLU A 76 18.27 17.53 10.56
N ASN A 77 19.52 17.23 10.91
CA ASN A 77 20.19 15.99 10.50
C ASN A 77 19.56 14.74 11.15
N ASN A 78 19.14 14.85 12.41
CA ASN A 78 18.39 13.79 13.08
C ASN A 78 17.05 13.55 12.38
N PHE A 79 16.35 14.62 12.03
CA PHE A 79 15.07 14.54 11.35
C PHE A 79 15.18 13.91 9.95
N GLU A 80 16.20 14.27 9.17
CA GLU A 80 16.47 13.63 7.87
C GLU A 80 16.74 12.13 8.02
N THR A 81 17.46 11.74 9.07
CA THR A 81 17.70 10.34 9.40
C THR A 81 16.40 9.63 9.77
N GLU A 82 15.52 10.28 10.55
CA GLU A 82 14.20 9.76 10.90
C GLU A 82 13.29 9.59 9.69
N ILE A 83 13.25 10.56 8.75
CA ILE A 83 12.52 10.43 7.48
C ILE A 83 13.02 9.25 6.68
N LYS A 84 14.35 9.10 6.54
CA LYS A 84 14.93 7.97 5.79
C LYS A 84 14.53 6.64 6.42
N ASN A 85 14.63 6.54 7.74
CA ASN A 85 14.23 5.36 8.49
C ASN A 85 12.73 5.08 8.37
N PHE A 86 11.90 6.11 8.39
CA PHE A 86 10.46 6.00 8.21
C PHE A 86 10.13 5.41 6.84
N LYS A 87 10.71 5.95 5.77
CA LYS A 87 10.49 5.48 4.39
C LYS A 87 10.83 4.00 4.24
N THR A 88 12.03 3.59 4.69
CA THR A 88 12.47 2.20 4.60
C THR A 88 11.61 1.27 5.45
N LYS A 89 11.40 1.59 6.73
CA LYS A 89 10.60 0.75 7.63
C LYS A 89 9.15 0.61 7.17
N SER A 90 8.57 1.66 6.61
CA SER A 90 7.18 1.63 6.14
C SER A 90 7.00 0.66 4.98
N ILE A 91 7.94 0.66 4.01
CA ILE A 91 7.91 -0.29 2.89
C ILE A 91 8.19 -1.70 3.38
N ASP A 92 9.20 -1.90 4.22
CA ASP A 92 9.52 -3.23 4.79
C ASP A 92 8.34 -3.82 5.56
N GLN A 93 7.64 -3.00 6.35
CA GLN A 93 6.44 -3.43 7.08
C GLN A 93 5.30 -3.75 6.12
N LEU A 94 5.09 -2.92 5.10
CA LEU A 94 4.04 -3.14 4.12
C LEU A 94 4.26 -4.45 3.36
N LEU A 95 5.48 -4.70 2.88
CA LEU A 95 5.87 -5.95 2.22
C LEU A 95 5.78 -7.15 3.16
N GLY A 96 6.23 -6.99 4.41
CA GLY A 96 6.19 -8.04 5.43
C GLY A 96 4.79 -8.45 5.87
N LEU A 97 3.77 -7.61 5.66
CA LEU A 97 2.36 -7.96 5.93
C LEU A 97 1.76 -8.84 4.84
N HIS A 98 2.40 -8.95 3.67
CA HIS A 98 1.88 -9.75 2.57
C HIS A 98 2.49 -11.16 2.54
N PRO A 99 1.66 -12.21 2.38
CA PRO A 99 2.15 -13.53 2.02
C PRO A 99 2.99 -13.47 0.73
N THR A 100 4.04 -14.30 0.65
CA THR A 100 4.92 -14.40 -0.53
C THR A 100 4.19 -14.66 -1.84
N PHE A 101 3.03 -15.32 -1.78
CA PHE A 101 2.15 -15.55 -2.94
C PHE A 101 1.67 -14.26 -3.63
N PHE A 102 1.56 -13.14 -2.91
CA PHE A 102 1.09 -11.87 -3.45
C PHE A 102 2.21 -10.91 -3.87
N HIS A 103 3.48 -11.32 -3.76
CA HIS A 103 4.59 -10.45 -4.14
C HIS A 103 4.58 -10.11 -5.64
N GLU A 104 4.10 -11.01 -6.51
CA GLU A 104 3.92 -10.72 -7.94
C GLU A 104 2.86 -9.64 -8.23
N VAL A 105 1.99 -9.36 -7.26
CA VAL A 105 0.93 -8.34 -7.38
C VAL A 105 1.45 -6.96 -6.95
N ILE A 106 2.59 -6.91 -6.25
CA ILE A 106 3.17 -5.72 -5.63
C ILE A 106 4.50 -5.41 -6.32
N ASP A 107 4.47 -4.49 -7.28
CA ASP A 107 5.64 -4.14 -8.10
C ASP A 107 6.44 -2.98 -7.49
N TYR A 108 6.81 -3.09 -6.21
CA TYR A 108 7.72 -2.14 -5.56
C TYR A 108 8.52 -2.78 -4.42
N GLU A 109 9.78 -2.38 -4.30
CA GLU A 109 10.71 -2.82 -3.25
C GLU A 109 11.24 -1.64 -2.41
N ASP A 110 11.12 -0.42 -2.93
CA ASP A 110 11.60 0.79 -2.29
C ASP A 110 10.54 1.90 -2.31
N TRP A 111 10.81 2.97 -1.56
CA TRP A 111 9.89 4.09 -1.45
C TRP A 111 9.61 4.76 -2.80
N GLU A 112 10.62 4.90 -3.65
CA GLU A 112 10.48 5.55 -4.96
C GLU A 112 9.61 4.71 -5.91
N SER A 113 9.81 3.40 -5.95
CA SER A 113 8.97 2.50 -6.74
C SER A 113 7.56 2.43 -6.18
N GLY A 114 7.38 2.49 -4.85
CA GLY A 114 6.07 2.59 -4.22
C GLY A 114 5.32 3.85 -4.63
N MET A 115 6.02 4.99 -4.74
CA MET A 115 5.40 6.23 -5.24
C MET A 115 5.05 6.16 -6.73
N LYS A 116 5.89 5.52 -7.57
CA LYS A 116 5.55 5.26 -8.98
C LYS A 116 4.32 4.36 -9.11
N PHE A 117 4.24 3.32 -8.29
CA PHE A 117 3.09 2.42 -8.24
C PHE A 117 1.82 3.17 -7.83
N LEU A 118 1.91 4.06 -6.85
CA LEU A 118 0.80 4.93 -6.44
C LEU A 118 0.35 5.86 -7.58
N GLU A 119 1.28 6.46 -8.31
CA GLU A 119 0.99 7.34 -9.44
C GLU A 119 0.31 6.61 -10.59
N GLN A 120 0.80 5.41 -10.95
CA GLN A 120 0.20 4.56 -11.98
C GLN A 120 -1.21 4.10 -11.63
N ASN A 121 -1.52 3.94 -10.35
CA ASN A 121 -2.81 3.48 -9.85
C ASN A 121 -3.68 4.62 -9.28
N ARG A 122 -3.34 5.88 -9.55
CA ARG A 122 -4.03 7.06 -9.02
C ARG A 122 -5.53 7.07 -9.32
N ASP A 123 -5.91 6.58 -10.51
CA ASP A 123 -7.31 6.53 -10.94
C ASP A 123 -8.17 5.62 -10.06
N LEU A 124 -7.58 4.60 -9.43
CA LEU A 124 -8.29 3.74 -8.48
C LEU A 124 -8.69 4.50 -7.22
N ILE A 125 -7.86 5.43 -6.75
CA ILE A 125 -8.15 6.27 -5.58
C ILE A 125 -9.22 7.32 -5.93
N ILE A 126 -9.07 7.99 -7.07
CA ILE A 126 -9.99 9.08 -7.47
C ILE A 126 -11.41 8.55 -7.67
N ASN A 127 -11.56 7.39 -8.31
CA ASN A 127 -12.86 6.77 -8.51
C ASN A 127 -13.49 6.26 -7.20
N ALA A 128 -12.69 5.88 -6.20
CA ALA A 128 -13.19 5.53 -4.87
C ALA A 128 -13.69 6.76 -4.07
N TYR A 129 -13.16 7.95 -4.34
CA TYR A 129 -13.56 9.21 -3.70
C TYR A 129 -14.75 9.91 -4.38
N SER A 130 -15.07 9.55 -5.62
CA SER A 130 -16.10 10.21 -6.44
C SER A 130 -17.51 9.57 -6.33
N LYS A 131 -17.74 8.72 -5.32
CA LYS A 131 -19.02 8.07 -5.06
C LYS A 131 -19.51 8.43 -3.66
#